data_AF-A0A1I6H9V8-F1
#
_entry.id   AF-A0A1I6H9V8-F1
#
_cell.length_a   1.000
_cell.length_b   1.000
_cell.length_c   1.000
_cell.angle_alpha   90.00
_cell.angle_beta   90.00
_cell.angle_gamma   90.00
#
_symmetry.space_group_name_H-M   'P 1'
#
loop_
_entity.id
_entity.type
_entity.pdbx_description
1 polymer ?
#
loop_
_entity_poly.entity_id
_entity_poly.type
_entity_poly.pdbx_seq_one_letter_code
_entity_poly.pdbx_strand_id
1 'polypeptide(L)'
;MNGDFNTEQYLSLKVSCDFVFSEIDFVKIDRLCKKVDVVKKVYRSYTPDLSVKMSNEEIGRQPYRDLLELFLVAASSFEDYKFLNTALKLNDLLVEKKFLEEWEAQEVFQKLQCLAIRLMRKTVGHHL
;
A
#
# COMPACT_ATOMS: atom_id res chain seq x y z
N MET A 1 -24.43 -0.58 14.07
CA MET A 1 -23.88 0.62 13.40
C MET A 1 -22.86 0.14 12.39
N ASN A 2 -23.15 0.21 11.09
CA ASN A 2 -22.15 -0.08 10.06
C ASN A 2 -21.26 1.16 9.92
N GLY A 3 -20.16 1.20 10.66
CA GLY A 3 -19.18 2.28 10.58
C GLY A 3 -18.51 2.30 9.21
N ASP A 4 -18.26 3.49 8.67
CA ASP A 4 -17.50 3.65 7.44
C ASP A 4 -16.04 3.23 7.61
N PHE A 5 -15.38 2.85 6.51
CA PHE A 5 -13.94 2.62 6.52
C PHE A 5 -13.23 3.96 6.26
N ASN A 6 -12.47 4.44 7.25
CA ASN A 6 -11.62 5.60 7.12
C ASN A 6 -10.18 5.20 6.81
N THR A 7 -9.70 5.58 5.62
CA THR A 7 -8.36 5.22 5.13
C THR A 7 -7.25 5.81 6.00
N GLU A 8 -7.35 7.09 6.37
CA GLU A 8 -6.31 7.78 7.13
C GLU A 8 -6.18 7.22 8.56
N GLN A 9 -7.31 6.94 9.21
CA GLN A 9 -7.34 6.29 10.51
C GLN A 9 -6.81 4.85 10.45
N TYR A 10 -7.14 4.11 9.38
CA TYR A 10 -6.58 2.78 9.19
C TYR A 10 -5.05 2.83 9.06
N LEU A 11 -4.51 3.76 8.27
CA LEU A 11 -3.08 3.92 8.06
C LEU A 11 -2.34 4.32 9.33
N SER A 12 -2.87 5.27 10.10
CA SER A 12 -2.26 5.73 11.34
C SER A 12 -2.12 4.60 12.37
N LEU A 13 -3.05 3.63 12.38
CA LEU A 13 -2.98 2.45 13.25
C LEU A 13 -1.99 1.39 12.76
N LYS A 14 -1.71 1.32 11.45
CA LYS A 14 -0.89 0.25 10.85
C LYS A 14 0.57 0.61 10.64
N VAL A 15 0.88 1.89 10.44
CA VAL A 15 2.25 2.37 10.19
C VAL A 15 2.98 2.72 11.50
N SER A 16 2.25 2.97 12.59
CA SER A 16 2.83 3.44 13.86
C SER A 16 3.32 2.35 14.82
N CYS A 17 3.15 1.05 14.51
CA CYS A 17 3.45 -0.06 15.43
C CYS A 17 4.01 -1.27 14.68
N ASP A 18 4.78 -2.12 15.37
CA ASP A 18 5.16 -3.48 14.94
C ASP A 18 3.91 -4.38 14.84
N PHE A 19 3.08 -4.11 13.85
CA PHE A 19 1.75 -4.70 13.72
C PHE A 19 1.84 -6.03 12.96
N VAL A 20 1.27 -7.09 13.54
CA VAL A 20 1.12 -8.39 12.86
C VAL A 20 -0.16 -8.37 12.03
N PHE A 21 -0.05 -8.49 10.72
CA PHE A 21 -1.22 -8.50 9.86
C PHE A 21 -2.19 -9.65 10.16
N SER A 22 -3.47 -9.31 10.33
CA SER A 22 -4.56 -10.29 10.35
C SER A 22 -5.07 -10.59 8.93
N GLU A 23 -5.85 -11.65 8.79
CA GLU A 23 -6.54 -11.97 7.53
C GLU A 23 -7.49 -10.83 7.08
N ILE A 24 -8.13 -10.16 8.03
CA ILE A 24 -8.99 -9.00 7.77
C ILE A 24 -8.15 -7.85 7.18
N ASP A 25 -6.92 -7.67 7.65
CA ASP A 25 -6.02 -6.65 7.11
C ASP A 25 -5.58 -7.00 5.69
N PHE A 26 -5.28 -8.27 5.41
CA PHE A 26 -4.97 -8.71 4.05
C PHE A 26 -6.10 -8.32 3.08
N VAL A 27 -7.36 -8.61 3.41
CA VAL A 27 -8.52 -8.27 2.57
C VAL A 27 -8.64 -6.76 2.35
N LYS A 28 -8.40 -5.94 3.39
CA LYS A 28 -8.45 -4.48 3.28
C LYS A 28 -7.33 -3.94 2.40
N ILE A 29 -6.10 -4.43 2.59
CA ILE A 29 -4.92 -4.05 1.82
C ILE A 29 -5.11 -4.44 0.35
N ASP A 30 -5.59 -5.67 0.07
CA ASP A 30 -5.91 -6.15 -1.28
C ASP A 30 -6.87 -5.21 -2.01
N ARG A 31 -7.90 -4.73 -1.31
CA ARG A 31 -8.89 -3.81 -1.86
C ARG A 31 -8.33 -2.42 -2.06
N LEU A 32 -7.44 -1.95 -1.19
CA LEU A 32 -6.69 -0.70 -1.37
C LEU A 32 -5.77 -0.77 -2.60
N CYS A 33 -5.15 -1.93 -2.90
CA CYS A 33 -4.37 -2.11 -4.13
C CYS A 33 -5.19 -1.76 -5.36
N LYS A 34 -6.44 -2.23 -5.45
CA LYS A 34 -7.34 -1.93 -6.57
C LYS A 34 -7.61 -0.43 -6.72
N LYS A 35 -7.61 0.33 -5.62
CA LYS A 35 -7.81 1.79 -5.66
C LYS A 35 -6.60 2.49 -6.27
N VAL A 36 -5.39 2.00 -6.01
CA VAL A 36 -4.17 2.50 -6.65
C VAL A 36 -4.09 2.01 -8.11
N ASP A 37 -4.22 0.71 -8.33
CA ASP A 37 -4.02 0.06 -9.63
C ASP A 37 -5.02 0.50 -10.71
N VAL A 38 -6.29 0.67 -10.34
CA VAL A 38 -7.38 0.94 -11.29
C VAL A 38 -7.79 2.41 -11.23
N VAL A 39 -8.06 2.91 -10.02
CA VAL A 39 -8.64 4.25 -9.84
C VAL A 39 -7.56 5.33 -9.81
N LYS A 40 -6.31 4.97 -9.49
CA LYS A 40 -5.17 5.89 -9.29
C LYS A 40 -5.44 7.01 -8.28
N LYS A 41 -6.42 6.80 -7.39
CA LYS A 41 -6.84 7.72 -6.33
C LYS A 41 -7.40 6.94 -5.15
N VAL A 42 -7.06 7.39 -3.95
CA VAL A 42 -7.57 6.81 -2.71
C VAL A 42 -8.35 7.86 -1.94
N TYR A 43 -9.64 7.58 -1.70
CA TYR A 43 -10.52 8.45 -0.95
C TYR A 43 -10.41 8.23 0.57
N ARG A 44 -10.78 9.26 1.33
CA ARG A 44 -10.77 9.22 2.79
C ARG A 44 -11.75 8.20 3.36
N SER A 45 -12.98 8.17 2.83
CA SER A 45 -14.04 7.30 3.34
C SER A 45 -14.58 6.36 2.28
N TYR A 46 -14.76 5.10 2.67
CA TYR A 46 -15.41 4.06 1.89
C TYR A 46 -16.47 3.35 2.72
N THR A 47 -17.28 2.53 2.04
CA THR A 47 -18.04 1.47 2.71
C THR A 47 -17.08 0.55 3.50
N PRO A 48 -17.55 -0.17 4.55
CA PRO A 48 -16.69 -1.03 5.37
C PRO A 48 -15.88 -2.05 4.57
N ASP A 49 -16.43 -2.46 3.42
CA ASP A 49 -15.85 -3.41 2.49
C ASP A 49 -14.99 -2.75 1.40
N LEU A 50 -14.74 -1.44 1.46
CA LEU A 50 -13.98 -0.66 0.48
C LEU A 50 -14.49 -0.77 -0.97
N SER A 51 -15.73 -1.23 -1.19
CA SER A 51 -16.28 -1.38 -2.54
C SER A 51 -16.62 -0.02 -3.16
N VAL A 52 -17.26 0.86 -2.37
CA VAL A 52 -17.81 2.15 -2.83
C VAL A 52 -17.22 3.30 -2.00
N LYS A 53 -16.83 4.39 -2.67
CA LYS A 53 -16.42 5.63 -1.98
C LYS A 53 -17.64 6.29 -1.34
N MET A 54 -17.49 6.72 -0.10
CA MET A 54 -18.54 7.41 0.66
C MET A 54 -18.34 8.93 0.64
N SER A 55 -17.15 9.39 0.24
CA SER A 55 -16.83 10.80 0.02
C SER A 55 -16.01 10.98 -1.27
N ASN A 56 -16.04 12.20 -1.82
CA ASN A 56 -15.15 12.60 -2.92
C ASN A 56 -13.81 13.17 -2.44
N GLU A 57 -13.59 13.16 -1.13
CA GLU A 57 -12.38 13.70 -0.53
C GLU A 57 -11.23 12.68 -0.68
N GLU A 58 -10.19 13.06 -1.41
CA GLU A 58 -8.98 12.27 -1.58
C GLU A 58 -8.10 12.40 -0.33
N ILE A 59 -7.37 11.35 0.04
CA ILE A 59 -6.41 11.43 1.13
C ILE A 59 -5.26 12.40 0.81
N GLY A 60 -4.68 12.99 1.86
CA GLY A 60 -3.58 13.95 1.74
C GLY A 60 -2.22 13.32 1.39
N ARG A 61 -1.19 14.17 1.23
CA ARG A 61 0.20 13.76 0.92
C ARG A 61 0.77 12.75 1.92
N GLN A 62 0.64 13.00 3.22
CA GLN A 62 1.21 12.13 4.24
C GLN A 62 0.54 10.74 4.27
N PRO A 63 -0.81 10.62 4.30
CA PRO A 63 -1.48 9.32 4.17
C PRO A 63 -1.07 8.51 2.93
N TYR A 64 -0.77 9.18 1.82
CA TYR A 64 -0.25 8.49 0.64
C TYR A 64 1.15 7.89 0.83
N ARG A 65 2.02 8.58 1.57
CA ARG A 65 3.33 8.05 1.96
C ARG A 65 3.17 6.88 2.93
N ASP A 66 2.27 7.00 3.90
CA ASP A 66 1.94 5.93 4.84
C ASP A 66 1.38 4.70 4.12
N LEU A 67 0.58 4.92 3.06
CA LEU A 67 0.06 3.84 2.22
C LEU A 67 1.15 3.12 1.42
N LEU A 68 2.16 3.86 0.95
CA LEU A 68 3.33 3.27 0.28
C LEU A 68 4.14 2.41 1.25
N GLU A 69 4.37 2.89 2.47
CA GLU A 69 5.01 2.11 3.53
C GLU A 69 4.20 0.87 3.89
N LEU A 70 2.88 0.99 4.02
CA LEU A 70 2.00 -0.15 4.26
C LEU A 70 2.16 -1.24 3.19
N PHE A 71 2.22 -0.88 1.90
CA PHE A 71 2.40 -1.86 0.84
C PHE A 71 3.79 -2.50 0.83
N LEU A 72 4.83 -1.76 1.21
CA LEU A 72 6.18 -2.32 1.39
C LEU A 72 6.19 -3.37 2.50
N VAL A 73 5.58 -3.05 3.65
CA VAL A 73 5.49 -3.97 4.80
C VAL A 73 4.62 -5.18 4.44
N ALA A 74 3.49 -4.97 3.75
CA ALA A 74 2.62 -6.05 3.28
C ALA A 74 3.34 -6.97 2.28
N ALA A 75 4.07 -6.43 1.31
CA ALA A 75 4.86 -7.20 0.35
C ALA A 75 5.93 -8.06 1.04
N SER A 76 6.57 -7.51 2.08
CA SER A 76 7.53 -8.26 2.89
C SER A 76 6.88 -9.33 3.76
N SER A 77 5.71 -9.06 4.33
CA SER A 77 5.07 -9.92 5.33
C SER A 77 4.30 -11.07 4.70
N PHE A 78 3.61 -10.81 3.59
CA PHE A 78 2.84 -11.82 2.86
C PHE A 78 3.63 -12.49 1.73
N GLU A 79 4.83 -12.01 1.44
CA GLU A 79 5.66 -12.47 0.33
C GLU A 79 4.94 -12.42 -1.04
N ASP A 80 4.01 -11.49 -1.18
CA ASP A 80 3.14 -11.37 -2.36
C ASP A 80 3.62 -10.25 -3.30
N TYR A 81 3.98 -10.64 -4.53
CA TYR A 81 4.42 -9.73 -5.60
C TYR A 81 3.35 -8.71 -6.00
N LYS A 82 2.06 -8.96 -5.73
CA LYS A 82 0.99 -8.00 -5.97
C LYS A 82 1.19 -6.72 -5.16
N PHE A 83 1.52 -6.83 -3.87
CA PHE A 83 1.75 -5.67 -3.01
C PHE A 83 3.00 -4.91 -3.44
N LEU A 84 4.04 -5.65 -3.84
CA LEU A 84 5.26 -5.06 -4.38
C LEU A 84 4.98 -4.24 -5.65
N ASN A 85 4.23 -4.80 -6.60
CA ASN A 85 3.85 -4.13 -7.83
C ASN A 85 2.96 -2.91 -7.59
N THR A 86 2.04 -3.02 -6.63
CA THR A 86 1.20 -1.90 -6.20
C THR A 86 2.06 -0.77 -5.61
N ALA A 87 3.05 -1.10 -4.78
CA ALA A 87 3.96 -0.13 -4.19
C ALA A 87 4.80 0.60 -5.26
N LEU A 88 5.28 -0.11 -6.29
CA LEU A 88 5.97 0.51 -7.44
C LEU A 88 5.08 1.54 -8.15
N LYS A 89 3.85 1.15 -8.52
CA LYS A 89 2.90 2.07 -9.18
C LYS A 89 2.51 3.24 -8.28
N LEU A 90 2.41 3.01 -6.97
CA LEU A 90 2.13 4.07 -6.04
C LEU A 90 3.31 5.06 -5.98
N ASN A 91 4.56 4.58 -5.93
CA ASN A 91 5.74 5.43 -5.97
C ASN A 91 5.73 6.37 -7.20
N ASP A 92 5.44 5.81 -8.38
CA ASP A 92 5.31 6.59 -9.62
C ASP A 92 4.19 7.64 -9.51
N LEU A 93 3.02 7.23 -9.01
CA LEU A 93 1.88 8.13 -8.79
C LEU A 93 2.21 9.27 -7.81
N LEU A 94 3.04 9.02 -6.79
CA LEU A 94 3.45 10.05 -5.85
C LEU A 94 4.42 11.06 -6.46
N VAL A 95 5.29 10.63 -7.37
CA VAL A 95 6.13 11.55 -8.16
C VAL A 95 5.25 12.40 -9.07
N GLU A 96 4.32 11.79 -9.82
CA GLU A 96 3.38 12.51 -10.69
C GLU A 96 2.57 13.56 -9.93
N LYS A 97 2.13 13.22 -8.72
CA LYS A 97 1.37 14.13 -7.83
C LYS A 97 2.24 15.16 -7.10
N LYS A 98 3.57 15.12 -7.25
CA LYS A 98 4.54 15.94 -6.49
C LYS A 98 4.42 15.73 -4.97
N PHE A 99 4.06 14.51 -4.58
CA PHE A 99 4.00 14.07 -3.19
C PHE A 99 5.32 13.44 -2.73
N LEU A 100 6.19 13.06 -3.66
CA LEU A 100 7.60 12.73 -3.45
C LEU A 100 8.47 13.58 -4.38
N GLU A 101 9.62 13.98 -3.88
CA GLU A 101 10.72 14.45 -4.72
C GLU A 101 11.36 13.26 -5.45
N GLU A 102 12.02 13.52 -6.58
CA GLU A 102 12.65 12.45 -7.39
C GLU A 102 13.66 11.62 -6.61
N TRP A 103 14.43 12.25 -5.72
CA TRP A 103 15.42 11.55 -4.90
C TRP A 103 14.77 10.63 -3.85
N GLU A 104 13.64 11.05 -3.25
CA GLU A 104 12.86 10.21 -2.31
C GLU A 104 12.32 8.99 -3.05
N ALA A 105 11.76 9.20 -4.25
CA ALA A 105 11.23 8.13 -5.08
C ALA A 105 12.31 7.13 -5.51
N GLN A 106 13.53 7.61 -5.79
CA GLN A 106 14.66 6.74 -6.12
C GLN A 106 15.09 5.89 -4.92
N GLU A 107 15.07 6.44 -3.71
CA GLU A 107 15.37 5.69 -2.48
C GLU A 107 14.33 4.56 -2.24
N VAL A 108 13.04 4.88 -2.40
CA VAL A 108 11.97 3.87 -2.32
C VAL A 108 12.14 2.81 -3.41
N PHE A 109 12.46 3.21 -4.64
CA PHE A 109 12.68 2.29 -5.74
C PHE A 109 13.81 1.29 -5.44
N GLN A 110 14.92 1.74 -4.86
CA GLN A 110 16.00 0.85 -4.42
C GLN A 110 15.53 -0.14 -3.35
N LYS A 111 14.73 0.31 -2.37
CA LYS A 111 14.12 -0.59 -1.36
C LYS A 111 13.24 -1.65 -2.00
N LEU A 112 12.43 -1.26 -2.98
CA LEU A 112 11.57 -2.15 -3.76
C LEU A 112 12.39 -3.19 -4.54
N GLN A 113 13.49 -2.78 -5.18
CA GLN A 113 14.40 -3.71 -5.88
C GLN A 113 15.04 -4.73 -4.94
N CYS A 114 15.55 -4.27 -3.79
CA CYS A 114 16.11 -5.16 -2.76
C CYS A 114 15.07 -6.17 -2.27
N LEU A 115 13.84 -5.74 -2.04
CA LEU A 115 12.74 -6.61 -1.65
C LEU A 115 12.41 -7.64 -2.75
N ALA A 116 12.34 -7.21 -4.00
CA ALA A 116 12.09 -8.08 -5.14
C ALA A 116 13.15 -9.20 -5.24
N ILE A 117 14.43 -8.85 -5.14
CA ILE A 117 15.54 -9.82 -5.19
C ILE A 117 15.41 -10.84 -4.07
N ARG A 118 15.08 -10.40 -2.85
CA ARG A 118 14.89 -11.28 -1.70
C ARG A 118 13.74 -12.27 -1.91
N LEU A 119 12.60 -11.81 -2.41
CA LEU A 119 11.44 -12.65 -2.72
C LEU A 119 11.75 -13.68 -3.82
N MET A 120 12.45 -13.26 -4.89
CA MET A 120 12.86 -14.15 -5.96
C MET A 120 13.79 -15.27 -5.48
N ARG A 121 14.78 -14.95 -4.64
CA ARG A 121 15.72 -15.94 -4.08
C ARG A 121 15.01 -17.02 -3.25
N LYS A 122 14.00 -16.64 -2.45
CA LYS A 122 13.20 -17.60 -1.69
C LYS A 122 12.40 -18.53 -2.59
N THR A 123 11.79 -17.99 -3.64
CA THR A 123 10.99 -18.76 -4.59
C THR A 123 11.84 -19.81 -5.32
N VAL A 124 13.07 -19.46 -5.71
CA VAL A 124 14.01 -20.37 -6.40
C VAL A 124 14.60 -21.42 -5.45
N GLY A 125 14.83 -21.08 -4.17
CA GLY A 125 15.40 -21.99 -3.18
C GLY A 125 14.46 -23.12 -2.70
N HIS A 126 13.15 -23.00 -2.92
CA HIS A 126 12.16 -24.04 -2.58
C HIS A 126 11.95 -25.09 -3.69
N HIS A 127 12.63 -24.97 -4.83
CA HIS A 127 12.51 -25.86 -5.99
C HIS A 127 13.77 -26.69 -6.28
N LEU A 128 14.67 -26.86 -5.29
CA LEU A 128 15.86 -27.71 -5.37
C LEU A 128 15.88 -28.76 -4.26
#